data_AF-A0A1M4W0Z9-F1
#
_entry.id   AF-A0A1M4W0Z9-F1
#
_cell.length_a   1.000
_cell.length_b   1.000
_cell.length_c   1.000
_cell.angle_alpha   90.00
_cell.angle_beta   90.00
_cell.angle_gamma   90.00
#
_symmetry.space_group_name_H-M   'P 1'
#
loop_
_entity.id
_entity.type
_entity.pdbx_description
1 polymer ?
#
loop_
_entity_poly.entity_id
_entity_poly.type
_entity_poly.pdbx_seq_one_letter_code
_entity_poly.pdbx_strand_id
1 'polypeptide(L)'
;MRLIYQCHTPYIAKMKYIIVLFAIVFSFANQVSMAQNNPERAILFIIDGLHVEAPIKLEMPNFSKLSKQGSLIERTYGIMPYHPTHGEYAEVHTSSYPNPVMMTGTIFLEPNQRMLQHSFDNSAFVANTSSYQSITEGYQFVVQKDGPDKFSVDKAIRILDGEDLDFIRVHLQAAGGAGYQSYTADDDKPYKYNIWDEESPYTDAVREADKQLGRFISELKKIGKWEGTLLVVTSDHGQTKTGWHPILPEESWQFPTIFYGPNVKEGSTLEWGDQIDIIPTIAHLMDVQIPNADGGTGRILYNLITGESNNSPSSSRLLKFNRILARYFTIRAKMLTNSSKHPYLNSSVMLYEREFYGLNRIMDWNNLKSIDSLNNHNEQIVDKMKKELNNAIHQE
;
A
#
# COMPACT_ATOMS: atom_id res chain seq x y z
N MET A 1 108.50 29.13 -42.22
CA MET A 1 108.65 27.68 -41.97
C MET A 1 108.24 27.40 -40.52
N ARG A 2 107.14 26.64 -40.33
CA ARG A 2 106.60 26.02 -39.07
C ARG A 2 106.14 26.97 -37.93
N LEU A 3 104.83 27.07 -37.66
CA LEU A 3 103.98 26.35 -36.64
C LEU A 3 104.26 26.84 -35.20
N ILE A 4 103.27 27.34 -34.45
CA ILE A 4 102.41 26.57 -33.50
C ILE A 4 101.14 27.35 -33.06
N TYR A 5 100.03 26.59 -32.99
CA TYR A 5 98.70 26.65 -32.34
C TYR A 5 98.18 27.81 -31.44
N GLN A 6 96.87 28.11 -31.59
CA GLN A 6 95.96 28.48 -30.49
C GLN A 6 94.47 28.04 -30.73
N CYS A 7 93.90 27.42 -29.67
CA CYS A 7 92.51 27.22 -29.16
C CYS A 7 91.23 27.55 -29.99
N HIS A 8 90.26 26.60 -30.13
CA HIS A 8 88.96 26.40 -29.39
C HIS A 8 87.89 27.51 -29.60
N THR A 9 86.59 27.35 -29.90
CA THR A 9 85.55 26.30 -30.17
C THR A 9 84.35 27.08 -30.86
N PRO A 10 83.08 26.63 -30.89
CA PRO A 10 82.42 25.66 -31.78
C PRO A 10 81.27 26.26 -32.64
N TYR A 11 80.76 25.54 -33.66
CA TYR A 11 79.38 25.71 -34.17
C TYR A 11 78.89 24.39 -34.79
N ILE A 12 77.91 23.74 -34.16
CA ILE A 12 77.24 22.51 -34.64
C ILE A 12 75.85 22.86 -35.17
N ALA A 13 75.50 22.20 -36.27
CA ALA A 13 74.37 22.41 -37.15
C ALA A 13 72.97 22.21 -36.51
N LYS A 14 72.00 23.00 -36.98
CA LYS A 14 70.56 22.84 -36.72
C LYS A 14 69.97 21.74 -37.62
N MET A 15 69.32 20.75 -37.02
CA MET A 15 68.52 19.73 -37.71
C MET A 15 67.02 19.96 -37.43
N LYS A 16 66.21 19.79 -38.48
CA LYS A 16 64.77 20.06 -38.56
C LYS A 16 63.93 19.03 -37.79
N TYR A 17 62.89 19.48 -37.08
CA TYR A 17 61.70 18.66 -36.81
C TYR A 17 60.43 19.51 -36.92
N ILE A 18 59.55 19.08 -37.82
CA ILE A 18 58.18 19.57 -38.03
C ILE A 18 57.32 18.90 -36.95
N ILE A 19 56.67 19.70 -36.09
CA ILE A 19 55.69 19.20 -35.13
C ILE A 19 54.30 19.39 -35.75
N VAL A 20 53.65 18.26 -36.05
CA VAL A 20 52.22 18.21 -36.41
C VAL A 20 51.42 18.25 -35.11
N LEU A 21 50.67 19.32 -34.90
CA LEU A 21 49.74 19.45 -33.77
C LEU A 21 48.47 18.63 -34.06
N PHE A 22 48.28 17.51 -33.34
CA PHE A 22 46.98 16.86 -33.24
C PHE A 22 46.12 17.65 -32.23
N ALA A 23 45.13 18.38 -32.73
CA ALA A 23 44.08 18.95 -31.88
C ALA A 23 43.12 17.82 -31.47
N ILE A 24 43.28 17.32 -30.25
CA ILE A 24 42.27 16.46 -29.61
C ILE A 24 41.11 17.35 -29.21
N VAL A 25 40.06 17.36 -30.02
CA VAL A 25 38.75 17.90 -29.63
C VAL A 25 38.16 16.94 -28.61
N PHE A 26 38.41 17.21 -27.33
CA PHE A 26 37.62 16.63 -26.24
C PHE A 26 36.23 17.26 -26.31
N SER A 27 35.29 16.59 -26.97
CA SER A 27 33.87 16.82 -26.74
C SER A 27 33.58 16.47 -25.29
N PHE A 28 33.54 17.47 -24.42
CA PHE A 28 32.83 17.39 -23.15
C PHE A 28 31.34 17.21 -23.48
N ALA A 29 30.94 15.95 -23.69
CA ALA A 29 29.57 15.58 -23.44
C ALA A 29 29.36 15.77 -21.93
N ASN A 30 28.78 16.92 -21.56
CA ASN A 30 28.13 17.06 -20.27
C ASN A 30 27.01 16.01 -20.24
N GLN A 31 27.35 14.80 -19.80
CA GLN A 31 26.38 13.98 -19.09
C GLN A 31 26.07 14.77 -17.83
N VAL A 32 25.03 15.62 -17.92
CA VAL A 32 24.25 15.94 -16.75
C VAL A 32 23.73 14.59 -16.28
N SER A 33 24.48 13.97 -15.36
CA SER A 33 23.89 13.03 -14.43
C SER A 33 22.73 13.80 -13.82
N MET A 34 21.51 13.53 -14.28
CA MET A 34 20.35 13.91 -13.50
C MET A 34 20.53 13.12 -12.20
N ALA A 35 21.04 13.80 -11.18
CA ALA A 35 20.92 13.29 -9.82
C ALA A 35 19.44 12.94 -9.67
N GLN A 36 19.16 11.66 -9.46
CA GLN A 36 17.81 11.18 -9.19
C GLN A 36 17.43 11.78 -7.84
N ASN A 37 16.84 12.97 -7.87
CA ASN A 37 16.43 13.65 -6.66
C ASN A 37 15.31 12.82 -6.03
N ASN A 38 15.41 12.60 -4.71
CA ASN A 38 14.31 12.04 -3.95
C ASN A 38 13.05 12.90 -4.16
N PRO A 39 11.85 12.30 -4.08
CA PRO A 39 10.63 13.07 -4.15
C PRO A 39 10.60 14.13 -3.04
N GLU A 40 10.10 15.32 -3.36
CA GLU A 40 9.90 16.42 -2.41
C GLU A 40 8.72 16.15 -1.48
N ARG A 41 7.73 15.38 -1.96
CA ARG A 41 6.50 15.07 -1.21
C ARG A 41 5.92 13.71 -1.57
N ALA A 42 5.33 13.06 -0.58
CA ALA A 42 4.53 11.85 -0.75
C ALA A 42 3.04 12.14 -0.61
N ILE A 43 2.23 11.59 -1.52
CA ILE A 43 0.78 11.67 -1.49
C ILE A 43 0.22 10.25 -1.46
N LEU A 44 -0.45 9.90 -0.37
CA LEU A 44 -1.22 8.67 -0.25
C LEU A 44 -2.69 8.95 -0.57
N PHE A 45 -3.11 8.59 -1.77
CA PHE A 45 -4.46 8.80 -2.30
C PHE A 45 -5.25 7.48 -2.22
N ILE A 46 -6.22 7.40 -1.30
CA ILE A 46 -6.97 6.19 -1.00
C ILE A 46 -8.39 6.32 -1.54
N ILE A 47 -8.83 5.32 -2.29
CA ILE A 47 -10.23 5.14 -2.72
C ILE A 47 -10.80 3.98 -1.90
N ASP A 48 -11.59 4.29 -0.86
CA ASP A 48 -12.17 3.32 0.08
C ASP A 48 -12.98 2.25 -0.67
N GLY A 49 -12.73 0.98 -0.38
CA GLY A 49 -13.46 -0.13 -1.00
C GLY A 49 -13.23 -0.29 -2.51
N LEU A 50 -12.06 0.06 -3.07
CA LEU A 50 -11.79 -0.18 -4.49
C LEU A 50 -11.64 -1.69 -4.79
N HIS A 51 -12.64 -2.29 -5.44
CA HIS A 51 -12.57 -3.66 -5.94
C HIS A 51 -11.40 -3.82 -6.93
N VAL A 52 -10.64 -4.92 -6.81
CA VAL A 52 -9.47 -5.24 -7.67
C VAL A 52 -9.73 -5.19 -9.19
N GLU A 53 -10.89 -5.69 -9.64
CA GLU A 53 -11.32 -5.63 -11.05
C GLU A 53 -11.88 -4.26 -11.51
N ALA A 54 -12.12 -3.30 -10.60
CA ALA A 54 -12.80 -2.05 -10.95
C ALA A 54 -12.08 -1.20 -12.00
N PRO A 55 -10.73 -1.06 -11.99
CA PRO A 55 -10.03 -0.29 -13.02
C PRO A 55 -10.32 -0.75 -14.45
N ILE A 56 -10.47 -2.06 -14.64
CA ILE A 56 -10.73 -2.66 -15.94
C ILE A 56 -12.24 -2.65 -16.23
N LYS A 57 -13.07 -3.11 -15.28
CA LYS A 57 -14.52 -3.28 -15.50
C LYS A 57 -15.29 -1.98 -15.65
N LEU A 58 -14.87 -0.93 -14.95
CA LEU A 58 -15.54 0.36 -14.94
C LEU A 58 -14.84 1.39 -15.83
N GLU A 59 -13.82 0.95 -16.56
CA GLU A 59 -12.99 1.78 -17.44
C GLU A 59 -12.51 3.04 -16.69
N MET A 60 -11.55 2.87 -15.78
CA MET A 60 -10.96 4.01 -15.04
C MET A 60 -9.78 4.59 -15.84
N PRO A 61 -9.97 5.60 -16.72
CA PRO A 61 -8.93 6.07 -17.63
C PRO A 61 -7.76 6.75 -16.91
N ASN A 62 -8.01 7.48 -15.82
CA ASN A 62 -6.94 8.19 -15.11
C ASN A 62 -6.06 7.20 -14.35
N PHE A 63 -6.67 6.24 -13.66
CA PHE A 63 -5.98 5.11 -13.03
C PHE A 63 -5.18 4.31 -14.05
N SER A 64 -5.80 3.94 -15.19
CA SER A 64 -5.16 3.14 -16.24
C SER A 64 -4.02 3.87 -16.95
N LYS A 65 -4.10 5.19 -17.06
CA LYS A 65 -2.99 6.00 -17.57
C LYS A 65 -1.86 6.06 -16.55
N LEU A 66 -2.18 6.31 -15.28
CA LEU A 66 -1.21 6.39 -14.21
C LEU A 66 -0.46 5.06 -14.02
N SER A 67 -1.16 3.92 -14.09
CA SER A 67 -0.54 2.59 -13.94
C SER A 67 0.49 2.28 -15.03
N LYS A 68 0.31 2.80 -16.24
CA LYS A 68 1.28 2.66 -17.35
C LYS A 68 2.49 3.58 -17.17
N GLN A 69 2.30 4.73 -16.54
CA GLN A 69 3.35 5.73 -16.31
C GLN A 69 4.12 5.50 -15.00
N GLY A 70 3.58 4.69 -14.09
CA GLY A 70 4.19 4.31 -12.83
C GLY A 70 4.43 2.80 -12.74
N SER A 71 4.46 2.28 -11.52
CA SER A 71 4.48 0.85 -11.23
C SER A 71 3.13 0.39 -10.68
N LEU A 72 2.59 -0.70 -11.21
CA LEU A 72 1.34 -1.30 -10.76
C LEU A 72 1.60 -2.52 -9.87
N ILE A 73 0.89 -2.62 -8.76
CA ILE A 73 0.64 -3.86 -8.03
C ILE A 73 -0.78 -4.29 -8.38
N GLU A 74 -0.93 -5.40 -9.11
CA GLU A 74 -2.24 -5.86 -9.57
C GLU A 74 -3.13 -6.27 -8.40
N ARG A 75 -2.55 -6.93 -7.40
CA ARG A 75 -3.25 -7.38 -6.19
C ARG A 75 -2.47 -7.07 -4.92
N THR A 76 -2.81 -5.97 -4.26
CA THR A 76 -2.40 -5.75 -2.88
C THR A 76 -3.32 -6.53 -1.95
N TYR A 77 -2.76 -7.45 -1.16
CA TYR A 77 -3.49 -8.18 -0.13
C TYR A 77 -3.47 -7.38 1.18
N GLY A 78 -4.65 -6.95 1.63
CA GLY A 78 -4.85 -6.30 2.92
C GLY A 78 -5.12 -7.29 4.03
N ILE A 79 -5.13 -6.79 5.27
CA ILE A 79 -5.75 -7.51 6.39
C ILE A 79 -7.27 -7.58 6.19
N MET A 80 -7.94 -8.60 6.75
CA MET A 80 -9.41 -8.66 6.73
C MET A 80 -10.04 -7.35 7.26
N PRO A 81 -11.01 -6.74 6.54
CA PRO A 81 -11.62 -5.47 6.92
C PRO A 81 -12.62 -5.65 8.08
N TYR A 82 -12.07 -5.86 9.28
CA TYR A 82 -12.81 -6.01 10.51
C TYR A 82 -12.78 -4.73 11.33
N HIS A 83 -13.91 -4.37 11.93
CA HIS A 83 -14.05 -3.17 12.74
C HIS A 83 -14.67 -3.56 14.10
N PRO A 84 -13.84 -3.90 15.10
CA PRO A 84 -14.32 -4.11 16.45
C PRO A 84 -14.79 -2.79 17.06
N THR A 85 -15.95 -2.82 17.70
CA THR A 85 -16.50 -1.67 18.44
C THR A 85 -16.33 -1.81 19.96
N HIS A 86 -15.67 -2.88 20.40
CA HIS A 86 -15.42 -3.21 21.81
C HIS A 86 -14.07 -3.93 21.96
N GLY A 87 -13.55 -3.98 23.19
CA GLY A 87 -12.26 -4.61 23.52
C GLY A 87 -11.07 -3.67 23.31
N GLU A 88 -9.87 -4.16 23.60
CA GLU A 88 -8.63 -3.37 23.64
C GLU A 88 -8.38 -2.56 22.36
N TYR A 89 -8.69 -3.12 21.18
CA TYR A 89 -8.56 -2.39 19.92
C TYR A 89 -9.46 -1.14 19.86
N ALA A 90 -10.72 -1.25 20.31
CA ALA A 90 -11.68 -0.15 20.26
C ALA A 90 -11.39 0.93 21.31
N GLU A 91 -10.52 0.66 22.29
CA GLU A 91 -10.05 1.66 23.25
C GLU A 91 -9.06 2.65 22.61
N VAL A 92 -8.37 2.24 21.54
CA VAL A 92 -7.29 3.02 20.90
C VAL A 92 -7.60 3.40 19.45
N HIS A 93 -8.49 2.68 18.77
CA HIS A 93 -8.80 2.89 17.36
C HIS A 93 -10.30 3.05 17.08
N THR A 94 -10.64 4.00 16.20
CA THR A 94 -12.02 4.33 15.78
C THR A 94 -12.37 3.81 14.39
N SER A 95 -11.41 3.25 13.66
CA SER A 95 -11.55 2.77 12.28
C SER A 95 -11.41 1.25 12.19
N SER A 96 -11.68 0.68 11.01
CA SER A 96 -11.38 -0.73 10.71
C SER A 96 -9.88 -1.03 10.72
N TYR A 97 -9.51 -2.30 10.91
CA TYR A 97 -8.11 -2.78 10.97
C TYR A 97 -7.20 -2.31 9.84
N PRO A 98 -7.62 -2.30 8.56
CA PRO A 98 -6.72 -1.94 7.47
C PRO A 98 -6.15 -0.53 7.60
N ASN A 99 -6.87 0.39 8.24
CA ASN A 99 -6.46 1.78 8.36
C ASN A 99 -5.20 1.98 9.24
N PRO A 100 -5.17 1.58 10.52
CA PRO A 100 -3.93 1.64 11.31
C PRO A 100 -2.87 0.64 10.83
N VAL A 101 -3.25 -0.56 10.36
CA VAL A 101 -2.28 -1.55 9.82
C VAL A 101 -1.52 -0.98 8.63
N MET A 102 -2.22 -0.33 7.70
CA MET A 102 -1.58 0.36 6.61
C MET A 102 -0.63 1.42 7.16
N MET A 103 -1.12 2.40 7.92
CA MET A 103 -0.32 3.57 8.35
C MET A 103 0.89 3.24 9.23
N THR A 104 0.84 2.14 9.99
CA THR A 104 1.98 1.64 10.79
C THR A 104 2.97 0.83 9.94
N GLY A 105 2.54 0.26 8.81
CA GLY A 105 3.35 -0.64 7.99
C GLY A 105 3.63 -2.00 8.64
N THR A 106 2.87 -2.37 9.68
CA THR A 106 2.96 -3.65 10.38
C THR A 106 1.57 -4.15 10.79
N ILE A 107 1.39 -5.47 10.90
CA ILE A 107 0.16 -6.05 11.46
C ILE A 107 0.17 -6.16 12.99
N PHE A 108 1.30 -5.87 13.62
CA PHE A 108 1.47 -5.94 15.07
C PHE A 108 1.13 -4.60 15.70
N LEU A 109 -0.15 -4.41 15.99
CA LEU A 109 -0.67 -3.17 16.53
C LEU A 109 -0.39 -3.04 18.03
N GLU A 110 0.04 -1.84 18.44
CA GLU A 110 0.22 -1.46 19.83
C GLU A 110 -0.48 -0.11 20.12
N PRO A 111 -0.93 0.16 21.37
CA PRO A 111 -1.69 1.38 21.70
C PRO A 111 -1.05 2.72 21.30
N ASN A 112 0.29 2.82 21.34
CA ASN A 112 1.04 4.06 21.06
C ASN A 112 2.02 3.87 19.90
N GLN A 113 1.56 3.26 18.81
CA GLN A 113 2.43 2.90 17.71
C GLN A 113 2.72 4.08 16.78
N ARG A 114 3.96 4.14 16.27
CA ARG A 114 4.34 5.13 15.27
C ARG A 114 3.65 4.83 13.94
N MET A 115 3.21 5.87 13.26
CA MET A 115 2.63 5.81 11.92
C MET A 115 3.46 6.68 10.96
N LEU A 116 3.25 6.52 9.65
CA LEU A 116 4.07 7.17 8.63
C LEU A 116 4.16 8.69 8.80
N GLN A 117 3.05 9.36 9.13
CA GLN A 117 3.03 10.82 9.29
C GLN A 117 3.98 11.32 10.39
N HIS A 118 4.35 10.48 11.37
CA HIS A 118 5.30 10.85 12.45
C HIS A 118 6.75 10.95 11.97
N SER A 119 7.03 10.59 10.72
CA SER A 119 8.33 10.70 10.08
C SER A 119 8.46 11.94 9.20
N PHE A 120 7.46 12.83 9.20
CA PHE A 120 7.42 14.06 8.41
C PHE A 120 7.13 15.27 9.29
N ASP A 121 7.68 16.42 8.92
CA ASP A 121 7.49 17.67 9.67
C ASP A 121 6.19 18.37 9.24
N ASN A 122 5.93 18.44 7.93
CA ASN A 122 4.75 19.10 7.37
C ASN A 122 3.81 18.09 6.72
N SER A 123 2.77 17.69 7.45
CA SER A 123 1.83 16.67 6.96
C SER A 123 0.36 17.07 7.05
N ALA A 124 -0.45 16.54 6.13
CA ALA A 124 -1.90 16.75 6.13
C ALA A 124 -2.70 15.46 5.96
N PHE A 125 -3.87 15.43 6.57
CA PHE A 125 -4.87 14.40 6.37
C PHE A 125 -6.20 15.01 5.96
N VAL A 126 -6.77 14.51 4.87
CA VAL A 126 -8.04 14.97 4.33
C VAL A 126 -8.94 13.77 4.03
N ALA A 127 -10.13 13.75 4.63
CA ALA A 127 -11.14 12.74 4.37
C ALA A 127 -12.56 13.32 4.38
N ASN A 128 -13.46 12.68 3.64
CA ASN A 128 -14.88 13.06 3.55
C ASN A 128 -15.77 12.25 4.52
N THR A 129 -15.21 11.91 5.69
CA THR A 129 -15.89 11.29 6.83
C THR A 129 -15.10 11.56 8.12
N SER A 130 -15.71 11.37 9.28
CA SER A 130 -15.05 11.46 10.60
C SER A 130 -14.57 10.12 11.17
N SER A 131 -14.58 9.03 10.40
CA SER A 131 -14.23 7.67 10.88
C SER A 131 -12.78 7.49 11.33
N TYR A 132 -11.87 8.42 10.99
CA TYR A 132 -10.42 8.22 11.08
C TYR A 132 -9.77 8.99 12.24
N GLN A 133 -10.53 9.41 13.25
CA GLN A 133 -10.02 10.23 14.35
C GLN A 133 -8.79 9.63 15.05
N SER A 134 -8.79 8.31 15.32
CA SER A 134 -7.69 7.65 16.03
C SER A 134 -6.36 7.58 15.27
N ILE A 135 -6.34 7.93 13.99
CA ILE A 135 -5.12 7.88 13.15
C ILE A 135 -4.72 9.27 12.66
N THR A 136 -5.20 10.32 13.33
CA THR A 136 -4.92 11.72 12.98
C THR A 136 -3.81 12.38 13.79
N GLU A 137 -3.32 11.72 14.84
CA GLU A 137 -2.14 12.17 15.59
C GLU A 137 -0.95 12.30 14.63
N GLY A 138 -0.12 13.33 14.85
CA GLY A 138 1.03 13.65 14.01
C GLY A 138 0.76 14.43 12.72
N TYR A 139 -0.49 14.66 12.31
CA TYR A 139 -0.78 15.54 11.18
C TYR A 139 -0.84 17.01 11.60
N GLN A 140 -0.17 17.89 10.84
CA GLN A 140 -0.21 19.33 11.04
C GLN A 140 -1.57 19.93 10.62
N PHE A 141 -2.16 19.39 9.55
CA PHE A 141 -3.48 19.78 9.06
C PHE A 141 -4.42 18.57 9.02
N VAL A 142 -5.58 18.68 9.65
CA VAL A 142 -6.60 17.62 9.63
C VAL A 142 -7.92 18.19 9.14
N VAL A 143 -8.46 17.60 8.08
CA VAL A 143 -9.78 17.89 7.55
C VAL A 143 -10.58 16.60 7.47
N GLN A 144 -11.62 16.50 8.30
CA GLN A 144 -12.56 15.38 8.28
C GLN A 144 -13.98 15.94 8.30
N LYS A 145 -14.76 15.64 7.26
CA LYS A 145 -16.16 16.08 7.17
C LYS A 145 -16.95 15.23 6.19
N ASP A 146 -18.11 14.74 6.62
CA ASP A 146 -19.04 14.02 5.73
C ASP A 146 -19.36 14.84 4.48
N GLY A 147 -19.20 14.21 3.31
CA GLY A 147 -19.46 14.86 2.03
C GLY A 147 -19.03 14.00 0.82
N PRO A 148 -19.16 14.56 -0.40
CA PRO A 148 -18.70 13.88 -1.60
C PRO A 148 -17.17 13.87 -1.68
N ASP A 149 -16.60 12.95 -2.45
CA ASP A 149 -15.15 12.86 -2.67
C ASP A 149 -14.54 14.16 -3.19
N LYS A 150 -15.30 14.91 -4.01
CA LYS A 150 -14.92 16.26 -4.47
C LYS A 150 -14.52 17.18 -3.32
N PHE A 151 -15.18 17.09 -2.17
CA PHE A 151 -14.84 17.89 -0.99
C PHE A 151 -13.41 17.59 -0.52
N SER A 152 -13.05 16.32 -0.37
CA SER A 152 -11.70 15.92 0.02
C SER A 152 -10.67 16.41 -0.98
N VAL A 153 -10.93 16.23 -2.28
CA VAL A 153 -10.02 16.67 -3.34
C VAL A 153 -9.88 18.20 -3.38
N ASP A 154 -10.97 18.96 -3.24
CA ASP A 154 -10.93 20.43 -3.16
C ASP A 154 -10.05 20.91 -1.99
N LYS A 155 -10.18 20.26 -0.83
CA LYS A 155 -9.43 20.63 0.38
C LYS A 155 -7.96 20.25 0.26
N ALA A 156 -7.65 19.05 -0.24
CA ALA A 156 -6.29 18.61 -0.48
C ALA A 156 -5.56 19.56 -1.44
N ILE A 157 -6.17 19.91 -2.59
CA ILE A 157 -5.59 20.85 -3.56
C ILE A 157 -5.33 22.21 -2.91
N ARG A 158 -6.29 22.74 -2.15
CA ARG A 158 -6.14 24.05 -1.49
C ARG A 158 -4.99 24.07 -0.49
N ILE A 159 -4.82 23.00 0.29
CA ILE A 159 -3.70 22.92 1.25
C ILE A 159 -2.39 22.84 0.48
N LEU A 160 -2.30 21.98 -0.55
CA LEU A 160 -1.10 21.83 -1.37
C LEU A 160 -0.71 23.11 -2.13
N ASP A 161 -1.67 23.93 -2.54
CA ASP A 161 -1.42 25.23 -3.18
C ASP A 161 -0.86 26.27 -2.20
N GLY A 162 -1.32 26.24 -0.94
CA GLY A 162 -0.90 27.21 0.09
C GLY A 162 0.34 26.80 0.89
N GLU A 163 0.59 25.49 1.04
CA GLU A 163 1.57 24.94 1.97
C GLU A 163 2.51 23.97 1.26
N ASP A 164 3.78 23.94 1.67
CA ASP A 164 4.74 22.94 1.20
C ASP A 164 4.76 21.72 2.13
N LEU A 165 3.90 20.77 1.84
CA LEU A 165 3.77 19.53 2.60
C LEU A 165 4.76 18.47 2.11
N ASP A 166 5.35 17.75 3.06
CA ASP A 166 6.20 16.57 2.80
C ASP A 166 5.35 15.31 2.64
N PHE A 167 4.21 15.24 3.35
CA PHE A 167 3.28 14.11 3.28
C PHE A 167 1.83 14.53 3.33
N ILE A 168 0.99 13.98 2.47
CA ILE A 168 -0.46 14.12 2.57
C ILE A 168 -1.17 12.80 2.32
N ARG A 169 -2.13 12.50 3.19
CA ARG A 169 -3.09 11.43 3.00
C ARG A 169 -4.44 12.02 2.58
N VAL A 170 -4.93 11.62 1.40
CA VAL A 170 -6.26 11.97 0.88
C VAL A 170 -7.09 10.69 0.85
N HIS A 171 -8.18 10.64 1.60
CA HIS A 171 -9.06 9.48 1.68
C HIS A 171 -10.45 9.82 1.13
N LEU A 172 -10.85 9.08 0.09
CA LEU A 172 -12.15 9.17 -0.56
C LEU A 172 -13.07 8.04 -0.08
N GLN A 173 -14.17 8.38 0.58
CA GLN A 173 -15.09 7.43 1.22
C GLN A 173 -16.22 6.92 0.31
N ALA A 174 -16.52 7.63 -0.78
CA ALA A 174 -17.79 7.45 -1.47
C ALA A 174 -17.97 6.03 -2.06
N ALA A 175 -16.89 5.43 -2.60
CA ALA A 175 -16.95 4.11 -3.23
C ALA A 175 -17.34 3.00 -2.24
N GLY A 176 -16.68 2.86 -1.09
CA GLY A 176 -17.07 1.84 -0.11
C GLY A 176 -18.44 2.07 0.51
N GLY A 177 -18.83 3.33 0.75
CA GLY A 177 -20.19 3.69 1.16
C GLY A 177 -21.24 3.28 0.11
N ALA A 178 -20.97 3.53 -1.16
CA ALA A 178 -21.83 3.12 -2.27
C ALA A 178 -21.88 1.61 -2.46
N GLY A 179 -20.79 0.90 -2.21
CA GLY A 179 -20.77 -0.56 -2.19
C GLY A 179 -21.65 -1.16 -1.10
N TYR A 180 -21.73 -0.53 0.08
CA TYR A 180 -22.71 -0.89 1.12
C TYR A 180 -24.14 -0.61 0.66
N GLN A 181 -24.39 0.54 0.02
CA GLN A 181 -25.71 0.88 -0.53
C GLN A 181 -26.19 -0.15 -1.56
N SER A 182 -25.32 -0.63 -2.45
CA SER A 182 -25.68 -1.70 -3.41
C SER A 182 -26.06 -3.01 -2.70
N TYR A 183 -25.41 -3.33 -1.58
CA TYR A 183 -25.74 -4.51 -0.78
C TYR A 183 -27.08 -4.37 -0.06
N THR A 184 -27.36 -3.21 0.53
CA THR A 184 -28.59 -2.95 1.30
C THR A 184 -29.77 -2.48 0.47
N ALA A 185 -29.62 -2.41 -0.85
CA ALA A 185 -30.68 -2.02 -1.77
C ALA A 185 -31.93 -2.90 -1.61
N ASP A 186 -33.08 -2.38 -2.04
CA ASP A 186 -34.31 -3.17 -2.13
C ASP A 186 -34.17 -4.27 -3.20
N ASP A 187 -34.89 -5.39 -3.03
CA ASP A 187 -34.77 -6.56 -3.90
C ASP A 187 -35.24 -6.31 -5.35
N ASP A 188 -35.99 -5.24 -5.61
CA ASP A 188 -36.43 -4.82 -6.94
C ASP A 188 -35.34 -4.05 -7.72
N LYS A 189 -34.24 -3.65 -7.07
CA LYS A 189 -33.15 -2.91 -7.72
C LYS A 189 -32.26 -3.85 -8.55
N PRO A 190 -31.93 -3.48 -9.80
CA PRO A 190 -31.09 -4.32 -10.66
C PRO A 190 -29.66 -4.51 -10.12
N TYR A 191 -29.18 -3.54 -9.33
CA TYR A 191 -27.87 -3.56 -8.69
C TYR A 191 -27.81 -4.27 -7.32
N LYS A 192 -28.94 -4.82 -6.83
CA LYS A 192 -28.95 -5.62 -5.59
C LYS A 192 -28.03 -6.84 -5.77
N TYR A 193 -27.01 -6.94 -4.92
CA TYR A 193 -25.95 -7.95 -5.04
C TYR A 193 -25.16 -7.95 -6.36
N ASN A 194 -25.15 -6.82 -7.08
CA ASN A 194 -24.36 -6.65 -8.29
C ASN A 194 -23.79 -5.22 -8.36
N ILE A 195 -22.58 -5.02 -7.82
CA ILE A 195 -21.93 -3.70 -7.84
C ILE A 195 -21.59 -3.21 -9.24
N TRP A 196 -21.56 -4.09 -10.26
CA TRP A 196 -21.18 -3.78 -11.63
C TRP A 196 -22.34 -3.32 -12.50
N ASP A 197 -23.56 -3.40 -12.00
CA ASP A 197 -24.71 -2.88 -12.73
C ASP A 197 -24.49 -1.38 -13.04
N GLU A 198 -24.96 -0.94 -14.20
CA GLU A 198 -24.78 0.46 -14.62
C GLU A 198 -25.56 1.44 -13.72
N GLU A 199 -26.63 0.98 -13.08
CA GLU A 199 -27.41 1.78 -12.11
C GLU A 199 -26.86 1.64 -10.68
N SER A 200 -25.79 0.86 -10.47
CA SER A 200 -25.20 0.66 -9.15
C SER A 200 -24.56 1.97 -8.66
N PRO A 201 -24.88 2.40 -7.42
CA PRO A 201 -24.22 3.58 -6.84
C PRO A 201 -22.70 3.37 -6.73
N TYR A 202 -22.23 2.12 -6.60
CA TYR A 202 -20.80 1.80 -6.57
C TYR A 202 -20.12 2.13 -7.91
N THR A 203 -20.76 1.78 -9.03
CA THR A 203 -20.25 2.10 -10.37
C THR A 203 -20.05 3.61 -10.55
N ASP A 204 -21.06 4.40 -10.15
CA ASP A 204 -20.99 5.85 -10.21
C ASP A 204 -19.91 6.43 -9.29
N ALA A 205 -19.81 5.93 -8.06
CA ALA A 205 -18.84 6.40 -7.09
C ALA A 205 -17.39 6.12 -7.53
N VAL A 206 -17.10 4.94 -8.09
CA VAL A 206 -15.76 4.62 -8.60
C VAL A 206 -15.40 5.46 -9.82
N ARG A 207 -16.34 5.66 -10.76
CA ARG A 207 -16.13 6.55 -11.92
C ARG A 207 -15.88 7.99 -11.47
N GLU A 208 -16.57 8.46 -10.44
CA GLU A 208 -16.32 9.78 -9.86
C GLU A 208 -14.97 9.86 -9.16
N ALA A 209 -14.56 8.82 -8.40
CA ALA A 209 -13.24 8.76 -7.79
C ALA A 209 -12.11 8.82 -8.83
N ASP A 210 -12.23 8.12 -9.97
CA ASP A 210 -11.26 8.22 -11.07
C ASP A 210 -11.21 9.62 -11.69
N LYS A 211 -12.37 10.28 -11.88
CA LYS A 211 -12.41 11.69 -12.33
C LYS A 211 -11.74 12.62 -11.34
N GLN A 212 -11.96 12.44 -10.05
CA GLN A 212 -11.32 13.22 -8.99
C GLN A 212 -9.81 12.97 -8.93
N LEU A 213 -9.34 11.74 -9.16
CA LEU A 213 -7.92 11.44 -9.32
C LEU A 213 -7.31 12.20 -10.50
N GLY A 214 -7.94 12.15 -11.67
CA GLY A 214 -7.50 12.89 -12.86
C GLY A 214 -7.43 14.40 -12.63
N ARG A 215 -8.45 14.95 -11.97
CA ARG A 215 -8.50 16.35 -11.57
C ARG A 215 -7.38 16.70 -10.58
N PHE A 216 -7.20 15.88 -9.55
CA PHE A 216 -6.16 16.08 -8.53
C PHE A 216 -4.77 16.17 -9.17
N ILE A 217 -4.44 15.24 -10.07
CA ILE A 217 -3.20 15.23 -10.86
C ILE A 217 -3.08 16.50 -11.72
N SER A 218 -4.17 16.91 -12.39
CA SER A 218 -4.17 18.11 -13.23
C SER A 218 -3.92 19.38 -12.43
N GLU A 219 -4.48 19.51 -11.23
CA GLU A 219 -4.29 20.68 -10.38
C GLU A 219 -2.87 20.71 -9.79
N LEU A 220 -2.34 19.56 -9.35
CA LEU A 220 -0.93 19.45 -8.93
C LEU A 220 0.05 19.95 -10.01
N LYS A 221 -0.23 19.64 -11.28
CA LYS A 221 0.57 20.14 -12.41
C LYS A 221 0.48 21.65 -12.56
N LYS A 222 -0.71 22.23 -12.41
CA LYS A 222 -0.93 23.68 -12.54
C LYS A 222 -0.21 24.46 -11.44
N ILE A 223 -0.21 23.95 -10.21
CA ILE A 223 0.47 24.58 -9.07
C ILE A 223 1.97 24.22 -9.00
N GLY A 224 2.51 23.52 -10.00
CA GLY A 224 3.93 23.21 -10.11
C GLY A 224 4.44 22.15 -9.13
N LYS A 225 3.57 21.39 -8.45
CA LYS A 225 3.96 20.39 -7.43
C LYS A 225 4.04 18.96 -7.95
N TRP A 226 3.68 18.72 -9.21
CA TRP A 226 3.63 17.36 -9.77
C TRP A 226 4.99 16.68 -9.93
N GLU A 227 5.99 17.35 -10.48
CA GLU A 227 7.27 16.71 -10.87
C GLU A 227 8.05 16.13 -9.67
N GLY A 228 7.96 16.78 -8.50
CA GLY A 228 8.58 16.31 -7.25
C GLY A 228 7.70 15.39 -6.41
N THR A 229 6.54 14.93 -6.90
CA THR A 229 5.57 14.15 -6.11
C THR A 229 5.76 12.65 -6.29
N LEU A 230 5.88 11.92 -5.18
CA LEU A 230 5.57 10.49 -5.09
C LEU A 230 4.07 10.33 -4.81
N LEU A 231 3.30 9.91 -5.82
CA LEU A 231 1.88 9.59 -5.69
C LEU A 231 1.70 8.08 -5.52
N VAL A 232 0.99 7.67 -4.47
CA VAL A 232 0.53 6.31 -4.25
C VAL A 232 -0.99 6.29 -4.28
N VAL A 233 -1.57 5.62 -5.28
CA VAL A 233 -3.02 5.42 -5.38
C VAL A 233 -3.34 4.00 -4.93
N THR A 234 -4.20 3.85 -3.92
CA THR A 234 -4.49 2.55 -3.30
C THR A 234 -5.90 2.49 -2.72
N SER A 235 -6.20 1.41 -2.01
CA SER A 235 -7.38 1.24 -1.17
C SER A 235 -6.96 0.79 0.23
N ASP A 236 -7.80 0.96 1.23
CA ASP A 236 -7.61 0.35 2.53
C ASP A 236 -8.18 -1.07 2.57
N HIS A 237 -9.24 -1.35 1.82
CA HIS A 237 -9.80 -2.69 1.62
C HIS A 237 -10.44 -2.86 0.22
N GLY A 238 -10.82 -4.08 -0.13
CA GLY A 238 -11.56 -4.35 -1.37
C GLY A 238 -13.08 -4.25 -1.17
N GLN A 239 -13.83 -4.68 -2.18
CA GLN A 239 -15.30 -4.74 -2.17
C GLN A 239 -15.69 -6.10 -2.74
N THR A 240 -16.81 -6.68 -2.32
CA THR A 240 -17.33 -7.87 -3.01
C THR A 240 -18.18 -7.47 -4.20
N LYS A 241 -18.30 -8.38 -5.17
CA LYS A 241 -19.23 -8.25 -6.31
C LYS A 241 -20.69 -8.05 -5.88
N THR A 242 -21.05 -8.48 -4.66
CA THR A 242 -22.39 -8.33 -4.09
C THR A 242 -22.59 -7.05 -3.27
N GLY A 243 -21.55 -6.23 -3.16
CA GLY A 243 -21.55 -5.06 -2.28
C GLY A 243 -21.15 -5.41 -0.85
N TRP A 244 -20.78 -4.37 -0.13
CA TRP A 244 -20.04 -4.41 1.14
C TRP A 244 -18.67 -5.12 1.08
N HIS A 245 -18.06 -5.33 2.24
CA HIS A 245 -16.70 -5.88 2.43
C HIS A 245 -16.70 -6.88 3.62
N PRO A 246 -17.51 -7.96 3.58
CA PRO A 246 -17.48 -9.01 4.60
C PRO A 246 -16.08 -9.62 4.78
N ILE A 247 -15.76 -10.11 5.98
CA ILE A 247 -14.40 -10.55 6.32
C ILE A 247 -13.90 -11.80 5.56
N LEU A 248 -14.80 -12.65 5.06
CA LEU A 248 -14.41 -13.94 4.46
C LEU A 248 -14.06 -13.88 2.97
N PRO A 249 -14.84 -13.25 2.08
CA PRO A 249 -14.54 -13.24 0.66
C PRO A 249 -13.20 -12.58 0.34
N GLU A 250 -12.36 -13.24 -0.48
CA GLU A 250 -11.02 -12.71 -0.82
C GLU A 250 -11.09 -11.32 -1.48
N GLU A 251 -12.17 -11.04 -2.22
CA GLU A 251 -12.46 -9.74 -2.83
C GLU A 251 -12.51 -8.57 -1.82
N SER A 252 -12.82 -8.83 -0.55
CA SER A 252 -12.88 -7.78 0.49
C SER A 252 -11.52 -7.34 1.00
N TRP A 253 -10.46 -8.10 0.74
CA TRP A 253 -9.11 -7.81 1.22
C TRP A 253 -8.07 -7.89 0.10
N GLN A 254 -8.50 -7.61 -1.13
CA GLN A 254 -7.61 -7.38 -2.27
C GLN A 254 -8.04 -6.16 -3.08
N PHE A 255 -7.07 -5.36 -3.50
CA PHE A 255 -7.28 -4.11 -4.24
C PHE A 255 -6.03 -3.78 -5.07
N PRO A 256 -6.12 -2.93 -6.09
CA PRO A 256 -4.95 -2.56 -6.89
C PRO A 256 -4.22 -1.37 -6.25
N THR A 257 -2.90 -1.30 -6.43
CA THR A 257 -2.09 -0.17 -5.93
C THR A 257 -1.14 0.33 -7.02
N ILE A 258 -1.04 1.65 -7.18
CA ILE A 258 -0.08 2.28 -8.09
C ILE A 258 0.91 3.11 -7.29
N PHE A 259 2.19 3.01 -7.63
CA PHE A 259 3.22 3.97 -7.27
C PHE A 259 3.59 4.78 -8.51
N TYR A 260 3.75 6.09 -8.38
CA TYR A 260 4.18 6.98 -9.44
C TYR A 260 5.05 8.10 -8.86
N GLY A 261 6.12 8.49 -9.56
CA GLY A 261 6.91 9.66 -9.20
C GLY A 261 8.42 9.43 -9.33
N PRO A 262 9.24 10.36 -8.81
CA PRO A 262 10.69 10.20 -8.77
C PRO A 262 11.08 8.86 -8.14
N ASN A 263 12.09 8.20 -8.72
CA ASN A 263 12.63 6.91 -8.26
C ASN A 263 11.67 5.71 -8.34
N VAL A 264 10.47 5.87 -8.91
CA VAL A 264 9.57 4.75 -9.26
C VAL A 264 9.81 4.33 -10.71
N LYS A 265 9.89 3.03 -10.94
CA LYS A 265 10.05 2.45 -12.27
C LYS A 265 8.78 2.62 -13.09
N GLU A 266 8.89 3.26 -14.24
CA GLU A 266 7.79 3.33 -15.21
C GLU A 266 7.52 1.95 -15.86
N GLY A 267 6.24 1.60 -15.98
CA GLY A 267 5.76 0.41 -16.67
C GLY A 267 6.05 -0.92 -15.94
N SER A 268 6.53 -0.88 -14.70
CA SER A 268 6.70 -2.09 -13.90
C SER A 268 5.35 -2.63 -13.43
N THR A 269 5.20 -3.95 -13.37
CA THR A 269 4.00 -4.60 -12.84
C THR A 269 4.39 -5.74 -11.92
N LEU A 270 3.82 -5.76 -10.73
CA LEU A 270 3.89 -6.85 -9.78
C LEU A 270 2.51 -7.51 -9.71
N GLU A 271 2.48 -8.83 -9.79
CA GLU A 271 1.23 -9.59 -9.61
C GLU A 271 0.61 -9.32 -8.23
N TRP A 272 1.44 -9.15 -7.19
CA TRP A 272 0.95 -8.90 -5.85
C TRP A 272 1.94 -8.18 -4.90
N GLY A 273 1.39 -7.63 -3.83
CA GLY A 273 2.09 -7.08 -2.67
C GLY A 273 1.23 -7.21 -1.40
N ASP A 274 1.80 -7.01 -0.21
CA ASP A 274 1.01 -6.92 1.03
C ASP A 274 0.72 -5.45 1.37
N GLN A 275 -0.43 -5.13 1.95
CA GLN A 275 -0.78 -3.74 2.36
C GLN A 275 0.29 -3.13 3.28
N ILE A 276 0.88 -3.93 4.16
CA ILE A 276 1.97 -3.52 5.05
C ILE A 276 3.26 -3.14 4.31
N ASP A 277 3.41 -3.51 3.03
CA ASP A 277 4.57 -3.17 2.21
C ASP A 277 4.51 -1.71 1.69
N ILE A 278 3.33 -1.09 1.69
CA ILE A 278 3.11 0.26 1.14
C ILE A 278 3.93 1.30 1.92
N ILE A 279 3.78 1.34 3.24
CA ILE A 279 4.39 2.38 4.09
C ILE A 279 5.92 2.27 4.16
N PRO A 280 6.53 1.08 4.35
CA PRO A 280 7.98 0.94 4.26
C PRO A 280 8.54 1.38 2.90
N THR A 281 7.80 1.14 1.82
CA THR A 281 8.21 1.56 0.47
C THR A 281 8.13 3.09 0.31
N ILE A 282 7.07 3.74 0.81
CA ILE A 282 6.99 5.21 0.82
C ILE A 282 8.11 5.81 1.66
N ALA A 283 8.32 5.31 2.87
CA ALA A 283 9.36 5.81 3.77
C ALA A 283 10.76 5.69 3.13
N HIS A 284 11.04 4.57 2.46
CA HIS A 284 12.29 4.37 1.73
C HIS A 284 12.47 5.35 0.56
N LEU A 285 11.45 5.55 -0.27
CA LEU A 285 11.52 6.48 -1.41
C LEU A 285 11.65 7.94 -0.98
N MET A 286 11.06 8.31 0.16
CA MET A 286 11.13 9.64 0.76
C MET A 286 12.39 9.84 1.63
N ASP A 287 13.22 8.81 1.82
CA ASP A 287 14.39 8.83 2.71
C ASP A 287 14.07 9.26 4.15
N VAL A 288 12.95 8.77 4.69
CA VAL A 288 12.52 8.99 6.07
C VAL A 288 12.51 7.69 6.87
N GLN A 289 12.44 7.81 8.20
CA GLN A 289 12.41 6.64 9.07
C GLN A 289 11.15 5.80 8.83
N ILE A 290 11.34 4.49 8.62
CA ILE A 290 10.22 3.52 8.63
C ILE A 290 9.61 3.50 10.04
N PRO A 291 8.28 3.66 10.19
CA PRO A 291 7.66 3.83 11.50
C PRO A 291 7.92 2.68 12.49
N ASN A 292 7.92 1.44 11.99
CA ASN A 292 8.06 0.22 12.78
C ASN A 292 9.00 -0.77 12.09
N ALA A 293 9.81 -1.47 12.86
CA ALA A 293 10.78 -2.45 12.38
C ALA A 293 10.73 -3.73 13.23
N ASP A 294 9.56 -4.38 13.25
CA ASP A 294 9.31 -5.65 13.96
C ASP A 294 9.04 -6.78 12.96
N GLY A 295 8.83 -8.01 13.45
CA GLY A 295 8.58 -9.16 12.57
C GLY A 295 7.21 -9.17 11.90
N GLY A 296 6.36 -8.17 12.17
CA GLY A 296 5.09 -7.88 11.52
C GLY A 296 5.21 -6.83 10.41
N THR A 297 6.34 -6.13 10.30
CA THR A 297 6.55 -5.09 9.29
C THR A 297 6.56 -5.64 7.87
N GLY A 298 6.02 -4.87 6.93
CA GLY A 298 6.12 -5.11 5.50
C GLY A 298 7.55 -5.01 4.96
N ARG A 299 7.74 -5.44 3.72
CA ARG A 299 9.02 -5.27 3.01
C ARG A 299 9.01 -3.97 2.20
N ILE A 300 10.20 -3.49 1.86
CA ILE A 300 10.36 -2.49 0.81
C ILE A 300 10.21 -3.21 -0.54
N LEU A 301 9.34 -2.71 -1.40
CA LEU A 301 9.11 -3.26 -2.74
C LEU A 301 10.14 -2.71 -3.73
N TYR A 302 11.38 -3.18 -3.64
CA TYR A 302 12.46 -2.78 -4.54
C TYR A 302 12.16 -3.01 -6.02
N ASN A 303 11.27 -3.95 -6.34
CA ASN A 303 10.82 -4.22 -7.70
C ASN A 303 10.10 -3.01 -8.34
N LEU A 304 9.47 -2.15 -7.52
CA LEU A 304 8.87 -0.88 -7.96
C LEU A 304 9.93 0.20 -8.26
N ILE A 305 11.17 -0.01 -7.83
CA ILE A 305 12.28 0.94 -7.95
C ILE A 305 13.20 0.50 -9.10
N THR A 306 13.60 -0.77 -9.11
CA THR A 306 14.56 -1.33 -10.07
C THR A 306 13.88 -1.88 -11.33
N GLY A 307 12.62 -2.31 -11.22
CA GLY A 307 11.92 -3.08 -12.24
C GLY A 307 12.32 -4.56 -12.30
N GLU A 308 13.24 -5.00 -11.44
CA GLU A 308 13.66 -6.40 -11.37
C GLU A 308 12.80 -7.17 -10.39
N SER A 309 12.39 -8.40 -10.74
CA SER A 309 11.62 -9.31 -9.87
C SER A 309 12.49 -10.14 -8.90
N ASN A 310 13.82 -9.98 -8.97
CA ASN A 310 14.78 -10.78 -8.22
C ASN A 310 14.52 -10.65 -6.70
N ASN A 311 14.30 -11.78 -6.02
CA ASN A 311 14.07 -11.91 -4.57
C ASN A 311 12.68 -11.56 -4.02
N SER A 312 11.62 -11.50 -4.85
CA SER A 312 10.26 -11.51 -4.30
C SER A 312 9.96 -12.86 -3.62
N PRO A 313 9.48 -12.89 -2.36
CA PRO A 313 8.88 -14.08 -1.77
C PRO A 313 7.91 -14.78 -2.72
N SER A 314 7.77 -16.10 -2.58
CA SER A 314 6.89 -16.90 -3.44
C SER A 314 5.41 -16.71 -3.14
N SER A 315 5.06 -16.12 -1.99
CA SER A 315 3.67 -15.91 -1.59
C SER A 315 3.52 -14.75 -0.59
N SER A 316 2.33 -14.16 -0.58
CA SER A 316 1.92 -13.10 0.34
C SER A 316 1.72 -13.64 1.76
N ARG A 317 2.23 -12.91 2.76
CA ARG A 317 2.10 -13.28 4.17
C ARG A 317 0.70 -13.00 4.69
N LEU A 318 0.07 -11.91 4.22
CA LEU A 318 -1.30 -11.55 4.59
C LEU A 318 -2.35 -12.42 3.92
N LEU A 319 -2.16 -12.80 2.66
CA LEU A 319 -2.99 -13.79 1.95
C LEU A 319 -3.02 -15.12 2.71
N LYS A 320 -1.85 -15.63 3.11
CA LYS A 320 -1.73 -16.85 3.90
C LYS A 320 -2.48 -16.71 5.23
N PHE A 321 -2.27 -15.61 5.94
CA PHE A 321 -2.91 -15.34 7.22
C PHE A 321 -4.45 -15.26 7.11
N ASN A 322 -4.97 -14.50 6.13
CA ASN A 322 -6.40 -14.39 5.89
C ASN A 322 -7.03 -15.76 5.54
N ARG A 323 -6.35 -16.59 4.75
CA ARG A 323 -6.82 -17.97 4.45
C ARG A 323 -6.81 -18.88 5.68
N ILE A 324 -5.90 -18.68 6.64
CA ILE A 324 -5.93 -19.38 7.94
C ILE A 324 -7.15 -18.94 8.74
N LEU A 325 -7.39 -17.63 8.87
CA LEU A 325 -8.56 -17.07 9.55
C LEU A 325 -9.87 -17.59 8.94
N ALA A 326 -10.01 -17.59 7.61
CA ALA A 326 -11.20 -18.07 6.92
C ALA A 326 -11.47 -19.57 7.18
N ARG A 327 -10.41 -20.39 7.17
CA ARG A 327 -10.52 -21.82 7.52
C ARG A 327 -10.88 -22.03 8.98
N TYR A 328 -10.29 -21.25 9.89
CA TYR A 328 -10.66 -21.25 11.30
C TYR A 328 -12.15 -20.98 11.50
N PHE A 329 -12.68 -19.89 10.94
CA PHE A 329 -14.11 -19.56 11.04
C PHE A 329 -15.00 -20.69 10.49
N THR A 330 -14.62 -21.27 9.36
CA THR A 330 -15.36 -22.36 8.72
C THR A 330 -15.38 -23.63 9.59
N ILE A 331 -14.21 -24.05 10.11
CA ILE A 331 -14.10 -25.27 10.91
C ILE A 331 -14.78 -25.08 12.27
N ARG A 332 -14.58 -23.92 12.91
CA ARG A 332 -15.28 -23.54 14.14
C ARG A 332 -16.79 -23.65 13.98
N ALA A 333 -17.35 -23.07 12.92
CA ALA A 333 -18.78 -23.15 12.64
C ALA A 333 -19.24 -24.61 12.50
N LYS A 334 -18.49 -25.44 11.78
CA LYS A 334 -18.80 -26.88 11.63
C LYS A 334 -18.70 -27.66 12.95
N MET A 335 -17.71 -27.38 13.79
CA MET A 335 -17.59 -28.04 15.10
C MET A 335 -18.78 -27.68 16.01
N LEU A 336 -19.16 -26.39 16.03
CA LEU A 336 -20.31 -25.94 16.82
C LEU A 336 -21.63 -26.56 16.33
N THR A 337 -21.86 -26.62 15.02
CA THR A 337 -23.09 -27.24 14.49
C THR A 337 -23.16 -28.74 14.70
N ASN A 338 -22.02 -29.45 14.74
CA ASN A 338 -21.98 -30.87 15.07
C ASN A 338 -22.00 -31.16 16.58
N SER A 339 -21.85 -30.15 17.42
CA SER A 339 -21.79 -30.35 18.88
C SER A 339 -23.10 -30.84 19.50
N SER A 340 -24.23 -30.69 18.81
CA SER A 340 -25.51 -31.26 19.27
C SER A 340 -25.49 -32.80 19.28
N LYS A 341 -24.71 -33.43 18.39
CA LYS A 341 -24.49 -34.88 18.34
C LYS A 341 -23.22 -35.29 19.09
N HIS A 342 -22.19 -34.44 19.03
CA HIS A 342 -20.86 -34.69 19.60
C HIS A 342 -20.47 -33.56 20.56
N PRO A 343 -21.02 -33.51 21.80
CA PRO A 343 -20.88 -32.35 22.71
C PRO A 343 -19.44 -31.93 23.01
N TYR A 344 -18.48 -32.86 22.97
CA TYR A 344 -17.07 -32.55 23.20
C TYR A 344 -16.50 -31.57 22.16
N LEU A 345 -17.06 -31.50 20.95
CA LEU A 345 -16.62 -30.54 19.93
C LEU A 345 -16.80 -29.09 20.39
N ASN A 346 -17.85 -28.79 21.18
CA ASN A 346 -18.02 -27.46 21.75
C ASN A 346 -16.91 -27.15 22.77
N SER A 347 -16.60 -28.09 23.65
CA SER A 347 -15.49 -27.97 24.60
C SER A 347 -14.14 -27.78 23.90
N SER A 348 -13.89 -28.52 22.82
CA SER A 348 -12.70 -28.34 21.99
C SER A 348 -12.62 -26.95 21.37
N VAL A 349 -13.73 -26.43 20.83
CA VAL A 349 -13.78 -25.05 20.30
C VAL A 349 -13.42 -24.03 21.38
N MET A 350 -13.98 -24.16 22.58
CA MET A 350 -13.66 -23.26 23.71
C MET A 350 -12.17 -23.30 24.09
N LEU A 351 -11.51 -24.44 23.98
CA LEU A 351 -10.07 -24.57 24.22
C LEU A 351 -9.26 -23.92 23.09
N TYR A 352 -9.55 -24.26 21.83
CA TYR A 352 -8.83 -23.74 20.68
C TYR A 352 -8.99 -22.24 20.49
N GLU A 353 -10.15 -21.67 20.82
CA GLU A 353 -10.39 -20.22 20.81
C GLU A 353 -9.40 -19.45 21.71
N ARG A 354 -9.00 -20.03 22.85
CA ARG A 354 -8.05 -19.39 23.78
C ARG A 354 -6.62 -19.39 23.22
N GLU A 355 -6.28 -20.41 22.44
CA GLU A 355 -4.94 -20.55 21.85
C GLU A 355 -4.81 -19.81 20.51
N PHE A 356 -5.93 -19.62 19.79
CA PHE A 356 -5.95 -19.02 18.47
C PHE A 356 -5.79 -17.50 18.54
N TYR A 357 -4.87 -16.96 17.73
CA TYR A 357 -4.68 -15.52 17.58
C TYR A 357 -5.58 -15.02 16.46
N GLY A 358 -6.87 -14.90 16.77
CA GLY A 358 -7.92 -14.45 15.84
C GLY A 358 -8.05 -12.94 15.74
N LEU A 359 -9.05 -12.48 14.96
CA LEU A 359 -9.31 -11.05 14.74
C LEU A 359 -9.53 -10.29 16.05
N ASN A 360 -10.28 -10.84 17.00
CA ASN A 360 -10.53 -10.23 18.31
C ASN A 360 -9.30 -10.10 19.22
N ARG A 361 -8.12 -10.56 18.77
CA ARG A 361 -6.86 -10.55 19.53
C ARG A 361 -5.74 -9.87 18.75
N ILE A 362 -6.05 -8.94 17.85
CA ILE A 362 -5.05 -8.24 17.05
C ILE A 362 -3.94 -7.58 17.89
N MET A 363 -4.29 -7.06 19.07
CA MET A 363 -3.35 -6.44 20.01
C MET A 363 -2.36 -7.45 20.64
N ASP A 364 -2.67 -8.75 20.58
CA ASP A 364 -1.81 -9.83 21.10
C ASP A 364 -0.91 -10.45 20.01
N TRP A 365 -1.09 -10.11 18.73
CA TRP A 365 -0.40 -10.82 17.63
C TRP A 365 1.13 -10.68 17.70
N ASN A 366 1.63 -9.59 18.27
CA ASN A 366 3.06 -9.35 18.49
C ASN A 366 3.71 -10.38 19.44
N ASN A 367 2.92 -11.13 20.23
CA ASN A 367 3.43 -12.21 21.07
C ASN A 367 4.14 -13.31 20.27
N LEU A 368 3.78 -13.49 18.99
CA LEU A 368 4.34 -14.49 18.09
C LEU A 368 5.64 -14.00 17.41
N LYS A 369 6.00 -12.73 17.58
CA LYS A 369 7.24 -12.09 17.11
C LYS A 369 7.43 -11.97 15.60
N SER A 370 6.77 -12.79 14.77
CA SER A 370 6.77 -12.64 13.31
C SER A 370 5.47 -13.14 12.66
N ILE A 371 5.15 -12.62 11.47
CA ILE A 371 3.96 -13.10 10.71
C ILE A 371 4.09 -14.59 10.39
N ASP A 372 5.30 -15.09 10.13
CA ASP A 372 5.52 -16.51 9.84
C ASP A 372 5.24 -17.39 11.08
N SER A 373 5.68 -16.96 12.26
CA SER A 373 5.35 -17.64 13.51
C SER A 373 3.86 -17.59 13.82
N LEU A 374 3.20 -16.44 13.59
CA LEU A 374 1.75 -16.28 13.74
C LEU A 374 0.99 -17.21 12.81
N ASN A 375 1.37 -17.24 11.53
CA ASN A 375 0.82 -18.14 10.53
C ASN A 375 1.00 -19.60 10.93
N ASN A 376 2.22 -20.01 11.30
CA ASN A 376 2.50 -21.41 11.65
C ASN A 376 1.76 -21.86 12.91
N HIS A 377 1.67 -21.00 13.93
CA HIS A 377 0.92 -21.27 15.17
C HIS A 377 -0.57 -21.45 14.89
N ASN A 378 -1.19 -20.49 14.20
CA ASN A 378 -2.62 -20.56 13.88
C ASN A 378 -2.96 -21.71 12.93
N GLU A 379 -2.08 -22.04 11.97
CA GLU A 379 -2.24 -23.20 11.08
C GLU A 379 -2.32 -24.51 11.88
N GLN A 380 -1.41 -24.71 12.85
CA GLN A 380 -1.41 -25.91 13.69
C GLN A 380 -2.71 -26.08 14.48
N ILE A 381 -3.29 -24.98 14.97
CA ILE A 381 -4.59 -25.00 15.66
C ILE A 381 -5.70 -25.42 14.69
N VAL A 382 -5.75 -24.80 13.51
CA VAL A 382 -6.73 -25.10 12.47
C VAL A 382 -6.65 -26.58 12.04
N ASP A 383 -5.45 -27.13 11.91
CA ASP A 383 -5.23 -28.55 11.58
C ASP A 383 -5.71 -29.50 12.68
N LYS A 384 -5.46 -29.17 13.96
CA LYS A 384 -5.99 -29.93 15.10
C LYS A 384 -7.52 -29.93 15.12
N MET A 385 -8.13 -28.75 14.96
CA MET A 385 -9.59 -28.60 14.88
C MET A 385 -10.18 -29.42 13.74
N LYS A 386 -9.55 -29.38 12.55
CA LYS A 386 -9.98 -30.16 11.38
C LYS A 386 -9.92 -31.65 11.64
N LYS A 387 -8.83 -32.13 12.25
CA LYS A 387 -8.65 -33.55 12.59
C LYS A 387 -9.71 -34.03 13.57
N GLU A 388 -9.99 -33.26 14.63
CA GLU A 388 -11.04 -33.60 15.60
C GLU A 388 -12.43 -33.62 14.97
N LEU A 389 -12.77 -32.61 14.17
CA LEU A 389 -14.04 -32.57 13.44
C LEU A 389 -14.21 -33.80 12.55
N ASN A 390 -13.18 -34.17 11.78
CA ASN A 390 -13.23 -35.35 10.92
C ASN A 390 -13.40 -36.64 11.73
N ASN A 391 -12.71 -36.78 12.85
CA ASN A 391 -12.86 -37.96 13.73
C ASN A 391 -14.28 -38.09 14.28
N ALA A 392 -14.93 -36.97 14.63
CA ALA A 392 -16.32 -36.98 15.10
C ALA A 392 -17.29 -37.43 14.00
N ILE A 393 -17.13 -36.89 12.79
CA ILE A 393 -18.06 -37.14 11.68
C ILE A 393 -17.86 -38.54 11.08
N HIS A 394 -16.63 -39.08 11.08
CA HIS A 394 -16.36 -40.44 10.60
C HIS A 394 -16.79 -41.57 11.55
N GLN A 395 -17.26 -41.24 12.76
CA GLN A 395 -17.84 -42.20 13.70
C GLN A 395 -19.36 -42.40 13.48
N GLU A 396 -19.97 -41.65 12.56
CA GLU A 396 -21.32 -41.85 12.02
C GLU A 396 -21.28 -42.78 10.80
#